data_AF-A0A6P0X944-F1
#
_entry.id   AF-A0A6P0X944-F1
#
_cell.length_a   1.000
_cell.length_b   1.000
_cell.length_c   1.000
_cell.angle_alpha   90.00
_cell.angle_beta   90.00
_cell.angle_gamma   90.00
#
_symmetry.space_group_name_H-M   'P 1'
#
loop_
_entity.id
_entity.type
_entity.pdbx_description
1 polymer ?
#
loop_
_entity_poly.entity_id
_entity_poly.type
_entity_poly.pdbx_seq_one_letter_code
_entity_poly.pdbx_strand_id
1 'polypeptide(L)' 'MLEHNKEQNTSLLREWCGKIETANRNNIFCHCRNCGYEWVDSSFGVVCSSCGSQNVEQISCWQFPDD' A
#
# COMPACT_ATOMS: atom_id res chain seq x y z
N MET A 1 30.29 -18.05 -16.31
CA MET A 1 30.16 -17.32 -15.02
C MET A 1 29.36 -16.01 -15.13
N LEU A 2 29.24 -15.36 -16.30
CA LEU A 2 28.42 -14.14 -16.47
C LEU A 2 26.91 -14.40 -16.60
N GLU A 3 26.50 -15.51 -17.18
CA GLU A 3 25.08 -15.82 -17.42
C GLU A 3 24.30 -16.12 -16.14
N HIS A 4 24.92 -16.84 -15.20
CA HIS A 4 24.32 -17.17 -13.90
C HIS A 4 24.04 -15.92 -13.05
N ASN A 5 24.86 -14.87 -13.21
CA ASN A 5 24.71 -13.60 -12.49
C ASN A 5 23.53 -12.77 -13.05
N LYS A 6 23.23 -12.90 -14.35
CA LYS A 6 22.12 -12.20 -15.01
C LYS A 6 20.76 -12.79 -14.63
N GLU A 7 20.66 -14.12 -14.56
CA GLU A 7 19.41 -14.82 -14.20
C GLU A 7 19.05 -14.67 -12.71
N GLN A 8 20.05 -14.65 -11.83
CA GLN A 8 19.84 -14.29 -10.42
C GLN A 8 19.37 -12.84 -10.28
N ASN A 9 19.86 -11.93 -11.13
CA ASN A 9 19.44 -10.54 -11.13
C ASN A 9 17.96 -10.37 -11.56
N THR A 10 17.53 -11.08 -12.61
CA THR A 10 16.15 -10.97 -13.12
C THR A 10 15.12 -11.63 -12.21
N SER A 11 15.44 -12.78 -11.61
CA SER A 11 14.56 -13.44 -10.63
C SER A 11 14.38 -12.57 -9.37
N LEU A 12 15.48 -12.03 -8.84
CA LEU A 12 15.45 -11.12 -7.71
C LEU A 12 14.63 -9.85 -8.05
N LEU A 13 14.90 -9.20 -9.18
CA LEU A 13 14.11 -8.05 -9.64
C LEU A 13 12.61 -8.34 -9.70
N ARG A 14 12.23 -9.50 -10.23
CA ARG A 14 10.81 -9.90 -10.30
C ARG A 14 10.19 -10.09 -8.91
N GLU A 15 10.94 -10.66 -7.98
CA GLU A 15 10.49 -10.80 -6.58
C GLU A 15 10.26 -9.44 -5.92
N TRP A 16 11.21 -8.51 -6.05
CA TRP A 16 11.07 -7.15 -5.51
C TRP A 16 9.91 -6.39 -6.13
N CYS A 17 9.73 -6.46 -7.46
CA CYS A 17 8.56 -5.88 -8.12
C CYS A 17 7.25 -6.45 -7.58
N GLY A 18 7.17 -7.77 -7.36
CA GLY A 18 5.97 -8.39 -6.77
C GLY A 18 5.66 -7.92 -5.35
N LYS A 19 6.69 -7.71 -4.52
CA LYS A 19 6.54 -7.12 -3.18
C LYS A 19 6.03 -5.68 -3.24
N ILE A 20 6.54 -4.88 -4.16
CA ILE A 20 6.12 -3.50 -4.43
C ILE A 20 4.65 -3.45 -4.87
N GLU A 21 4.24 -4.29 -5.82
CA GLU A 21 2.85 -4.38 -6.27
C GLU A 21 1.91 -4.76 -5.14
N THR A 22 2.33 -5.68 -4.27
CA THR A 22 1.55 -6.09 -3.10
C THR A 22 1.43 -4.96 -2.09
N ALA A 23 2.51 -4.25 -1.78
CA ALA A 23 2.49 -3.10 -0.89
C ALA A 23 1.57 -1.98 -1.40
N ASN A 24 1.64 -1.68 -2.71
CA ASN A 24 0.77 -0.68 -3.35
C ASN A 24 -0.73 -0.95 -3.17
N ARG A 25 -1.15 -2.22 -3.12
CA ARG A 25 -2.57 -2.57 -2.95
C ARG A 25 -3.03 -2.48 -1.50
N ASN A 26 -2.13 -2.68 -0.54
CA ASN A 26 -2.50 -2.83 0.87
C ASN A 26 -2.34 -1.55 1.70
N ASN A 27 -1.77 -0.50 1.12
CA ASN A 27 -1.46 0.72 1.83
C ASN A 27 -2.29 1.88 1.28
N ILE A 28 -3.60 1.88 1.52
CA ILE A 28 -4.48 3.00 1.19
C ILE A 28 -4.68 3.83 2.44
N PHE A 29 -4.07 5.00 2.50
CA PHE A 29 -4.33 5.96 3.56
C PHE A 29 -5.74 6.53 3.39
N CYS A 30 -6.50 6.46 4.46
CA CYS A 30 -7.89 6.89 4.53
C CYS A 30 -8.00 8.03 5.55
N HIS A 31 -8.63 9.13 5.14
CA HIS A 31 -8.92 10.27 5.99
C HIS A 31 -10.40 10.63 5.89
N CYS A 32 -11.14 10.53 7.00
CA CYS A 32 -12.55 10.91 7.02
C CYS A 32 -12.71 12.43 7.08
N ARG A 33 -13.23 13.05 6.02
CA ARG A 33 -13.42 14.51 5.96
C ARG A 33 -14.46 15.05 6.97
N ASN A 34 -15.30 14.18 7.53
CA ASN A 34 -16.33 14.59 8.49
C ASN A 34 -15.85 14.61 9.94
N CYS A 35 -15.04 13.64 10.36
CA CYS A 35 -14.61 13.50 11.76
C CYS A 35 -13.09 13.59 11.96
N GLY A 36 -12.32 13.59 10.88
CA GLY A 36 -10.86 13.64 10.92
C GLY A 36 -10.17 12.33 11.31
N TYR A 37 -10.91 11.23 11.47
CA TYR A 37 -10.30 9.92 11.76
C TYR A 37 -9.45 9.44 10.57
N GLU A 38 -8.27 8.91 10.88
CA GLU A 38 -7.24 8.51 9.92
C GLU A 38 -6.85 7.05 10.14
N TRP A 39 -6.71 6.29 9.07
CA TRP A 39 -6.30 4.88 9.12
C TRP A 39 -5.70 4.42 7.79
N VAL A 40 -5.13 3.21 7.77
CA VAL A 40 -4.68 2.54 6.55
C VAL A 40 -5.57 1.33 6.30
N ASP A 41 -5.99 1.15 5.05
CA ASP A 41 -6.80 0.03 4.59
C ASP A 41 -6.23 -0.59 3.31
N SER A 42 -6.71 -1.76 2.96
CA SER A 42 -6.42 -2.46 1.69
C SER A 42 -7.54 -2.31 0.65
N SER A 43 -8.65 -1.67 1.01
CA SER A 43 -9.84 -1.53 0.16
C SER A 43 -10.20 -0.08 -0.19
N PHE A 44 -10.74 0.12 -1.39
CA PHE A 44 -11.39 1.36 -1.80
C PHE A 44 -12.88 1.36 -1.41
N GLY A 45 -13.48 2.54 -1.25
CA GLY A 45 -14.90 2.70 -0.93
C GLY A 45 -15.26 2.37 0.51
N VAL A 46 -14.33 2.53 1.45
CA VAL A 46 -14.54 2.22 2.87
C VAL A 46 -15.42 3.26 3.55
N VAL A 47 -16.16 2.81 4.56
CA VAL A 47 -16.97 3.67 5.44
C VAL A 47 -16.17 3.95 6.71
N CYS A 48 -16.15 5.20 7.15
CA CYS A 48 -15.47 5.57 8.39
C CYS A 48 -16.09 4.83 9.59
N SER A 49 -15.30 3.98 10.25
CA SER A 49 -15.75 3.20 11.42
C SER A 49 -16.05 4.06 12.64
N SER A 50 -15.46 5.27 12.73
CA SER A 50 -15.67 6.17 13.86
C SER A 50 -17.01 6.93 13.80
N CYS A 51 -17.53 7.25 12.60
CA CYS A 51 -18.72 8.10 12.47
C CYS A 51 -19.74 7.64 11.42
N GLY A 52 -19.46 6.56 10.69
CA GLY A 52 -20.33 6.03 9.64
C GLY A 52 -20.34 6.82 8.33
N SER A 53 -19.50 7.85 8.18
CA SER A 53 -19.45 8.66 6.96
C SER A 53 -18.82 7.91 5.78
N GLN A 54 -19.38 8.09 4.59
CA GLN A 54 -18.82 7.63 3.31
C GLN A 54 -17.89 8.67 2.66
N ASN A 55 -17.81 9.87 3.23
CA ASN A 55 -16.96 10.95 2.74
C ASN A 55 -15.53 10.77 3.25
N VAL A 56 -14.85 9.78 2.68
CA VAL A 56 -13.48 9.40 3.03
C VAL A 56 -12.58 9.70 1.84
N GLU A 57 -11.53 10.50 2.08
CA GLU A 57 -10.44 10.67 1.13
C GLU A 57 -9.52 9.44 1.21
N GLN A 58 -9.16 8.90 0.04
CA GLN A 58 -8.34 7.71 -0.07
C GLN A 58 -7.16 7.96 -1.01
N ILE A 59 -5.95 7.75 -0.52
CA ILE A 59 -4.71 7.97 -1.26
C ILE A 59 -3.80 6.76 -1.05
N SER A 60 -3.25 6.19 -2.12
CA SER A 60 -2.21 5.18 -2.00
C SER A 60 -1.00 5.77 -1.28
N CYS A 61 -0.57 5.11 -0.19
CA CYS A 61 0.50 5.55 0.67
C CYS A 61 1.57 4.46 0.78
N TRP A 62 2.77 4.86 1.17
CA TRP A 62 3.84 3.93 1.50
C TRP A 62 4.30 4.27 2.90
N GLN A 63 3.98 3.40 3.85
CA GLN A 63 4.45 3.50 5.23
C GLN A 63 5.75 2.70 5.30
N PHE A 64 6.86 3.38 5.60
CA PHE A 64 8.09 2.72 5.99
C PHE A 64 8.09 2.67 7.52
N PRO A 65 8.36 1.51 8.14
CA PRO A 65 8.56 1.48 9.58
C PRO A 65 9.71 2.43 9.94
N ASP A 66 9.52 3.25 10.97
CA ASP A 66 10.52 4.21 11.45
C ASP A 66 11.71 3.54 12.15
N ASP A 67 11.63 2.24 12.49
CA ASP A 67 12.69 1.41 13.09
C ASP A 67 12.67 -0.05 12.56
#